data_AF-A0A959VIU5-F1
#
_entry.id   AF-A0A959VIU5-F1
#
_cell.length_a   1.000
_cell.length_b   1.000
_cell.length_c   1.000
_cell.angle_alpha   90.00
_cell.angle_beta   90.00
_cell.angle_gamma   90.00
#
_symmetry.space_group_name_H-M   'P 1'
#
loop_
_entity.id
_entity.type
_entity.pdbx_description
1 polymer ?
#
loop_
_entity_poly.entity_id
_entity_poly.type
_entity_poly.pdbx_seq_one_letter_code
_entity_poly.pdbx_strand_id
1 'polypeptide(L)' 'MTDENENQVDAKTKRIRELNDQLRSRCGVPIFGEGVPGGFLFTPGIASLLPEIQIAIWAEVRNFSAFTEENDPYG' A
#
# COMPACT_ATOMS: atom_id res chain seq x y z
N MET A 1 -5.90 16.38 29.18
CA MET A 1 -6.34 15.02 28.82
C MET A 1 -6.60 14.87 27.31
N THR A 2 -5.98 15.74 26.50
CA THR A 2 -6.12 15.83 25.03
C THR A 2 -4.84 15.34 24.32
N ASP A 3 -3.69 15.66 24.90
CA ASP A 3 -2.39 15.48 24.25
C ASP A 3 -1.94 14.02 24.14
N GLU A 4 -2.33 13.16 25.09
CA GLU A 4 -2.02 11.71 25.04
C GLU A 4 -2.84 10.97 23.97
N ASN A 5 -4.08 11.41 23.72
CA ASN A 5 -4.96 10.81 22.72
C ASN A 5 -4.54 11.21 21.30
N GLU A 6 -4.18 12.48 21.07
CA GLU A 6 -3.65 12.92 19.78
C GLU A 6 -2.33 12.22 19.43
N ASN A 7 -1.42 12.09 20.39
CA ASN A 7 -0.13 11.42 20.20
C ASN A 7 -0.29 9.91 19.89
N GLN A 8 -1.32 9.26 20.44
CA GLN A 8 -1.65 7.86 20.13
C GLN A 8 -2.24 7.70 18.71
N VAL A 9 -3.05 8.65 18.26
CA VAL A 9 -3.62 8.65 16.90
C VAL A 9 -2.51 8.81 15.86
N ASP A 10 -1.60 9.75 16.05
CA ASP A 10 -0.46 9.96 15.15
C ASP A 10 0.46 8.74 15.06
N ALA A 11 0.76 8.10 16.19
CA ALA A 11 1.59 6.89 16.22
C ALA A 11 0.93 5.72 15.47
N LYS A 12 -0.39 5.56 15.63
CA LYS A 12 -1.15 4.51 14.93
C LYS A 12 -1.22 4.77 13.43
N THR A 13 -1.51 6.00 13.03
CA THR A 13 -1.58 6.41 11.62
C THR A 13 -0.23 6.20 10.94
N LYS A 14 0.86 6.64 11.58
CA LYS A 14 2.22 6.37 11.08
C LYS A 14 2.49 4.87 10.91
N ARG A 15 2.04 4.04 11.84
CA ARG A 15 2.23 2.59 11.73
C ARG A 15 1.45 1.99 10.57
N ILE A 16 0.23 2.48 10.30
CA ILE A 16 -0.58 2.03 9.17
C ILE A 16 0.10 2.38 7.84
N ARG A 17 0.67 3.59 7.71
CA ARG A 17 1.48 4.00 6.54
C ARG A 17 2.59 3.01 6.25
N GLU A 18 3.40 2.73 7.26
CA GLU A 18 4.54 1.82 7.13
C GLU A 18 4.10 0.43 6.65
N LEU A 19 2.98 -0.08 7.18
CA LEU A 19 2.44 -1.37 6.79
C LEU A 19 1.89 -1.36 5.35
N ASN A 20 1.19 -0.30 4.96
CA ASN A 20 0.65 -0.12 3.62
C ASN A 20 1.77 -0.02 2.57
N ASP A 21 2.82 0.76 2.85
CA ASP A 21 3.97 0.89 1.96
C ASP A 21 4.77 -0.42 1.87
N GLN A 22 4.94 -1.13 2.97
CA GLN A 22 5.58 -2.45 2.99
C GLN A 22 4.79 -3.48 2.17
N LEU A 23 3.46 -3.42 2.20
CA LEU A 23 2.62 -4.29 1.38
C LEU A 23 2.72 -3.87 -0.10
N ARG A 24 2.48 -2.59 -0.40
CA ARG A 24 2.48 -2.04 -1.77
C ARG A 24 3.80 -2.27 -2.51
N SER A 25 4.93 -2.06 -1.86
CA SER A 25 6.27 -2.26 -2.45
C SER A 25 6.53 -3.70 -2.92
N ARG A 26 5.73 -4.67 -2.49
CA ARG A 26 5.84 -6.09 -2.85
C ARG A 26 4.75 -6.54 -3.84
N CYS A 27 3.90 -5.65 -4.34
CA CYS A 27 2.84 -5.98 -5.28
C CYS A 27 3.38 -6.78 -6.47
N GLY A 28 2.85 -7.98 -6.73
CA GLY A 28 3.29 -8.83 -7.84
C GLY A 28 4.68 -9.46 -7.71
N VAL A 29 5.31 -9.40 -6.53
CA VAL A 29 6.58 -10.09 -6.23
C VAL A 29 6.31 -11.22 -5.23
N PRO A 30 6.72 -12.47 -5.50
CA PRO A 30 6.61 -13.56 -4.53
C PRO A 30 7.43 -13.25 -3.28
N ILE A 31 6.82 -13.43 -2.10
CA ILE A 31 7.50 -13.28 -0.81
C ILE A 31 7.65 -14.67 -0.21
N PHE A 32 8.85 -15.02 0.23
CA PHE A 32 9.12 -16.24 0.97
C PHE A 32 9.44 -15.86 2.43
N GLY A 33 8.67 -16.38 3.39
CA GLY A 33 8.87 -16.12 4.83
C GLY A 33 7.85 -15.16 5.44
N GLU A 34 8.17 -14.61 6.62
CA GLU A 34 7.30 -13.68 7.36
C GLU A 34 7.23 -12.32 6.63
N GLY A 35 6.02 -11.91 6.28
CA GLY A 35 5.72 -10.62 5.67
C GLY A 35 4.53 -9.95 6.34
N VAL A 36 4.26 -8.70 5.98
CA VAL A 36 3.03 -8.02 6.41
C VAL A 36 1.84 -8.83 5.89
N PRO A 37 0.95 -9.34 6.77
CA PRO A 37 -0.24 -10.05 6.34
C PRO A 37 -1.12 -9.13 5.50
N GLY A 38 -1.51 -9.57 4.30
CA GLY A 38 -2.31 -8.76 3.38
C GLY A 38 -2.44 -9.41 2.01
N GLY A 39 -3.23 -8.79 1.15
CA GLY A 39 -3.42 -9.24 -0.23
C GLY A 39 -3.72 -8.06 -1.16
N PHE A 40 -3.39 -8.25 -2.44
CA PHE A 40 -3.72 -7.29 -3.49
C PHE A 40 -5.03 -7.71 -4.14
N LEU A 41 -5.97 -6.77 -4.21
CA LEU A 41 -7.22 -6.98 -4.92
C LEU A 41 -7.16 -6.18 -6.22
N PHE A 42 -7.41 -6.87 -7.33
CA PHE A 42 -7.47 -6.25 -8.64
C PHE A 42 -8.91 -6.27 -9.13
N THR A 43 -9.33 -5.20 -9.79
CA THR A 43 -10.66 -5.16 -10.40
C THR A 43 -10.71 -6.15 -11.58
N PRO A 44 -11.90 -6.65 -11.95
CA PRO A 44 -12.04 -7.56 -13.08
C PRO A 44 -11.46 -7.00 -14.39
N GLY A 45 -11.55 -5.68 -14.59
CA GLY A 45 -11.00 -5.01 -15.78
C GLY A 45 -9.48 -5.01 -15.84
N ILE A 46 -8.78 -5.01 -14.70
CA ILE A 46 -7.32 -5.16 -14.66
C ILE A 46 -6.94 -6.63 -14.85
N ALA A 47 -7.69 -7.54 -14.22
CA ALA A 47 -7.44 -8.98 -14.31
C ALA A 47 -7.68 -9.57 -15.71
N SER A 48 -8.50 -8.91 -16.54
CA SER A 48 -8.77 -9.34 -17.92
C SER A 48 -7.72 -8.86 -18.94
N LEU A 49 -6.78 -8.01 -18.54
CA LEU A 49 -5.71 -7.52 -19.41
C LEU A 49 -4.70 -8.64 -19.71
N LEU A 50 -3.89 -8.44 -20.76
CA LEU A 50 -2.76 -9.33 -21.03
C LEU A 50 -1.79 -9.36 -19.84
N PRO A 51 -1.16 -10.51 -19.52
CA PRO A 51 -0.26 -10.63 -18.38
C PRO A 51 0.85 -9.56 -18.36
N GLU A 52 1.36 -9.20 -19.53
CA GLU A 52 2.41 -8.19 -19.72
C GLU A 52 1.96 -6.81 -19.20
N ILE A 53 0.71 -6.46 -19.49
CA ILE A 53 0.11 -5.19 -19.06
C ILE A 53 -0.16 -5.23 -17.55
N GLN A 54 -0.61 -6.37 -17.02
CA GLN A 54 -0.78 -6.54 -15.57
C GLN A 54 0.55 -6.36 -14.83
N ILE A 55 1.63 -6.97 -15.33
CA ILE A 55 2.98 -6.85 -14.76
C ILE A 55 3.47 -5.40 -14.78
N ALA A 56 3.23 -4.68 -15.89
CA ALA A 56 3.58 -3.27 -15.99
C ALA A 56 2.82 -2.44 -14.94
N ILE A 57 1.51 -2.66 -14.78
CA ILE A 57 0.70 -1.99 -13.75
C ILE A 57 1.22 -2.31 -12.35
N TRP A 58 1.55 -3.57 -12.04
CA TRP A 58 2.11 -3.94 -10.73
C TRP A 58 3.44 -3.23 -10.46
N ALA A 59 4.28 -3.06 -11.48
CA ALA A 59 5.53 -2.32 -11.36
C ALA A 59 5.29 -0.84 -11.03
N GLU A 60 4.34 -0.19 -11.70
CA GLU A 60 3.95 1.19 -11.41
C GLU A 60 3.41 1.35 -9.98
N VAL A 61 2.56 0.42 -9.52
CA VAL A 61 2.04 0.42 -8.14
C VAL A 61 3.17 0.31 -7.11
N ARG A 62 4.16 -0.56 -7.34
CA ARG A 62 5.34 -0.69 -6.45
C ARG A 62 6.16 0.59 -6.41
N ASN A 63 6.35 1.25 -7.55
CA ASN A 63 7.23 2.40 -7.69
C ASN A 63 6.55 3.74 -7.33
N PHE A 64 5.22 3.74 -7.20
CA PHE A 64 4.47 4.94 -6.85
C PHE A 64 4.99 5.57 -5.54
N SER A 65 5.23 6.88 -5.55
CA SER A 65 5.71 7.62 -4.38
C SER A 65 5.21 9.06 -4.34
N ALA A 66 4.30 9.42 -5.25
CA ALA A 66 3.72 10.76 -5.35
C ALA A 66 2.46 10.87 -4.48
N PHE A 67 2.63 10.67 -3.16
CA PHE A 67 1.57 10.88 -2.18
C PHE A 67 1.44 12.37 -1.87
N THR A 68 0.21 12.84 -1.84
CA THR A 68 -0.22 14.23 -1.66
C THR A 68 -1.41 14.24 -0.71
N GLU A 69 -1.71 15.37 -0.09
CA GLU A 69 -2.89 15.48 0.80
C GLU A 69 -4.21 15.15 0.07
N GLU A 70 -4.27 15.30 -1.26
CA GLU A 70 -5.48 15.00 -2.05
C GLU A 70 -5.68 13.50 -2.25
N ASN A 71 -4.63 12.74 -2.57
CA ASN A 71 -4.72 11.31 -2.89
C ASN A 71 -4.46 10.41 -1.67
N ASP A 72 -3.94 10.98 -0.59
CA ASP A 72 -3.67 10.29 0.66
C ASP A 72 -3.89 11.24 1.86
N PRO A 73 -5.16 11.60 2.15
CA PRO A 73 -5.50 12.61 3.16
C PRO A 73 -5.16 12.18 4.58
N TYR A 74 -4.92 10.90 4.80
CA TYR A 74 -4.62 10.34 6.11
C TYR A 74 -3.20 9.83 6.23
N GLY A 75 -2.55 9.42 5.13
CA GLY A 75 -1.35 8.61 5.18
C GLY A 75 -1.64 7.29 5.88
#